data_AF-A0A950S5I2-F1
#
_entry.id   AF-A0A950S5I2-F1
#
_cell.length_a   1.000
_cell.length_b   1.000
_cell.length_c   1.000
_cell.angle_alpha   90.00
_cell.angle_beta   90.00
_cell.angle_gamma   90.00
#
_symmetry.space_group_name_H-M   'P 1'
#
loop_
_entity.id
_entity.type
_entity.pdbx_description
1 polymer ?
#
loop_
_entity_poly.entity_id
_entity_poly.type
_entity_poly.pdbx_seq_one_letter_code
_entity_poly.pdbx_strand_id
1 'polypeptide(L)'
;MKHAALLRHVALVALYVAAAPVFVFLWIRRALRAFRASQLVRGGFIDCPHCGARNPLDILATCRRCGATEFGSRLYCGHCGEVTQGFACDHCTATITVL
;
A
#
# COMPACT_ATOMS: atom_id res chain seq x y z
N MET A 1 46.36 -13.16 -15.18
CA MET A 1 44.88 -13.33 -15.25
C MET A 1 44.17 -13.28 -13.90
N LYS A 2 44.75 -13.77 -12.78
CA LYS A 2 44.09 -13.77 -11.46
C LYS A 2 43.84 -12.37 -10.84
N HIS A 3 44.72 -11.39 -11.09
CA HIS A 3 44.60 -10.04 -10.51
C HIS A 3 43.47 -9.19 -11.10
N ALA A 4 43.16 -9.35 -12.40
CA ALA A 4 42.07 -8.62 -13.05
C ALA A 4 40.68 -9.06 -12.53
N ALA A 5 40.52 -10.35 -12.23
CA ALA A 5 39.31 -10.88 -11.63
C ALA A 5 39.10 -10.33 -10.21
N LEU A 6 40.16 -10.20 -9.42
CA LEU A 6 40.09 -9.70 -8.05
C LEU A 6 39.72 -8.20 -7.99
N LEU A 7 40.33 -7.38 -8.85
CA LEU A 7 39.98 -5.96 -9.01
C LEU A 7 38.52 -5.74 -9.39
N ARG A 8 37.99 -6.58 -10.30
CA ARG A 8 36.58 -6.53 -10.69
C ARG A 8 35.63 -6.81 -9.52
N HIS A 9 35.97 -7.77 -8.66
CA HIS A 9 35.14 -8.09 -7.48
C HIS A 9 35.19 -6.98 -6.45
N VAL A 10 36.36 -6.40 -6.18
CA VAL A 10 36.49 -5.26 -5.25
C VAL A 10 35.70 -4.05 -5.73
N ALA A 11 35.78 -3.72 -7.03
CA ALA A 11 35.03 -2.63 -7.62
C ALA A 11 33.51 -2.84 -7.53
N LEU A 12 33.04 -4.07 -7.78
CA LEU A 12 31.62 -4.42 -7.63
C LEU A 12 31.15 -4.30 -6.18
N VAL A 13 31.92 -4.82 -5.22
CA VAL A 13 31.59 -4.74 -3.79
C VAL A 13 31.52 -3.27 -3.35
N ALA A 14 32.49 -2.44 -3.73
CA ALA A 14 32.47 -1.01 -3.41
C ALA A 14 31.24 -0.30 -3.99
N LEU A 15 30.85 -0.64 -5.22
CA LEU A 15 29.64 -0.11 -5.86
C LEU A 15 28.37 -0.51 -5.09
N TYR A 16 28.25 -1.78 -4.70
CA TYR A 16 27.10 -2.28 -3.94
C TYR A 16 27.01 -1.66 -2.54
N VAL A 17 28.14 -1.49 -1.85
CA VAL A 17 28.18 -0.83 -0.53
C VAL A 17 27.77 0.64 -0.66
N ALA A 18 28.22 1.34 -1.71
CA ALA A 18 27.82 2.72 -1.97
C ALA A 18 26.33 2.85 -2.35
N ALA A 19 25.77 1.86 -3.05
CA ALA A 19 24.36 1.85 -3.44
C ALA A 19 23.42 1.39 -2.30
N ALA A 20 23.91 0.57 -1.36
CA ALA A 20 23.16 0.04 -0.22
C ALA A 20 22.35 1.12 0.56
N PRO A 21 22.91 2.30 0.94
CA PRO A 21 22.14 3.30 1.67
C PRO A 21 20.92 3.82 0.90
N VAL A 22 20.99 3.89 -0.44
CA VAL A 22 19.84 4.30 -1.28
C VAL A 22 18.74 3.24 -1.22
N PHE A 23 19.10 1.96 -1.38
CA PHE A 23 18.14 0.86 -1.29
C PHE A 23 17.52 0.75 0.10
N VAL A 24 18.32 0.89 1.15
CA VAL A 24 17.84 0.89 2.54
C VAL A 24 16.86 2.04 2.76
N PHE A 25 17.18 3.25 2.31
CA PHE A 25 16.29 4.41 2.44
C PHE A 25 14.95 4.21 1.72
N LEU A 26 14.99 3.73 0.47
CA LEU A 26 13.76 3.43 -0.29
C LEU A 26 12.93 2.34 0.38
N TRP A 27 13.58 1.31 0.92
CA TRP A 27 12.92 0.22 1.64
C TRP A 27 12.25 0.72 2.91
N ILE A 28 12.92 1.55 3.72
CA ILE A 28 12.36 2.19 4.91
C ILE A 28 11.13 3.02 4.54
N ARG A 29 11.21 3.87 3.50
CA ARG A 29 10.05 4.69 3.07
C ARG A 29 8.86 3.84 2.64
N ARG A 30 9.11 2.69 2.02
CA ARG A 30 8.05 1.75 1.60
C ARG A 30 7.44 1.05 2.81
N ALA A 31 8.28 0.59 3.74
CA ALA A 31 7.83 -0.04 4.98
C ALA A 31 6.98 0.90 5.84
N LEU A 32 7.39 2.16 6.00
CA LEU A 32 6.62 3.16 6.75
C LEU A 32 5.25 3.45 6.11
N ARG A 33 5.19 3.53 4.78
CA ARG A 33 3.90 3.69 4.06
C ARG A 33 2.99 2.49 4.25
N ALA A 34 3.52 1.28 4.10
CA ALA A 34 2.78 0.04 4.33
C ALA A 34 2.28 -0.05 5.77
N PHE A 35 3.11 0.34 6.75
CA PHE A 35 2.72 0.34 8.16
C PHE A 35 1.57 1.32 8.44
N ARG A 36 1.65 2.56 7.97
CA ARG A 36 0.55 3.55 8.12
C ARG A 36 -0.74 3.08 7.45
N ALA A 37 -0.66 2.56 6.22
CA ALA A 37 -1.81 1.97 5.54
C ALA A 37 -2.40 0.82 6.35
N SER A 38 -1.56 -0.07 6.91
CA SER A 38 -2.03 -1.17 7.74
C SER A 38 -2.69 -0.72 9.05
N GLN A 39 -2.26 0.40 9.64
CA GLN A 39 -2.92 0.96 10.82
C GLN A 39 -4.29 1.54 10.49
N LEU A 40 -4.44 2.20 9.34
CA LEU A 40 -5.74 2.69 8.86
C LEU A 40 -6.69 1.51 8.59
N VAL A 41 -6.20 0.45 7.94
CA VAL A 41 -6.98 -0.77 7.69
C VAL A 41 -7.36 -1.48 8.99
N ARG A 42 -6.43 -1.60 9.96
CA ARG A 42 -6.71 -2.19 11.28
C ARG A 42 -7.69 -1.38 12.13
N GLY A 43 -7.73 -0.07 11.93
CA GLY A 43 -8.68 0.81 12.60
C GLY A 43 -10.12 0.58 12.17
N GLY A 44 -10.36 -0.07 11.02
CA GLY A 44 -11.70 -0.36 10.50
C GLY A 44 -12.47 0.87 10.01
N PHE A 45 -11.86 2.06 10.07
CA PHE A 45 -12.45 3.32 9.62
C PHE A 45 -11.40 4.22 8.95
N ILE A 46 -11.87 5.11 8.08
CA ILE A 46 -11.08 6.17 7.47
C ILE A 46 -11.87 7.48 7.44
N ASP A 47 -11.23 8.57 7.83
CA ASP A 47 -11.87 9.88 7.81
C ASP A 47 -11.83 10.46 6.40
N CYS A 48 -12.95 11.05 5.96
CA CYS A 48 -13.04 11.69 4.67
C CYS A 48 -12.18 12.96 4.65
N PRO A 49 -11.22 13.12 3.73
CA PRO A 49 -10.39 14.33 3.66
C PRO A 49 -11.18 15.58 3.23
N HIS A 50 -12.41 15.41 2.72
CA HIS A 50 -13.24 16.51 2.23
C HIS A 50 -14.20 17.04 3.30
N CYS A 51 -14.86 16.16 4.06
CA CYS A 51 -15.88 16.57 5.05
C CYS A 51 -15.56 16.17 6.49
N GLY A 52 -14.47 15.43 6.74
CA GLY A 52 -14.07 14.96 8.06
C GLY A 52 -14.94 13.83 8.63
N ALA A 53 -15.95 13.36 7.90
CA ALA A 53 -16.79 12.26 8.36
C ALA A 53 -15.99 10.94 8.46
N ARG A 54 -16.25 10.17 9.51
CA ARG A 54 -15.62 8.86 9.73
C ARG A 54 -16.36 7.79 8.96
N ASN A 55 -15.68 7.12 8.02
CA ASN A 55 -16.28 6.12 7.14
C ASN A 55 -15.79 4.72 7.53
N PRO A 56 -16.69 3.75 7.80
CA PRO A 56 -16.28 2.37 8.08
C PRO A 56 -15.71 1.71 6.82
N LEU A 57 -14.67 0.89 6.99
CA LEU A 57 -14.07 0.05 5.95
C LEU A 57 -14.69 -1.35 5.91
N ASP A 58 -15.18 -1.81 7.06
CA ASP A 58 -15.88 -3.06 7.27
C ASP A 58 -17.40 -2.81 7.27
N ILE A 59 -17.99 -2.81 6.08
CA ILE A 59 -19.44 -2.81 5.88
C ILE A 59 -19.82 -3.80 4.79
N LEU A 60 -21.12 -4.06 4.66
CA LEU A 60 -21.67 -4.72 3.49
C LEU A 60 -21.39 -3.88 2.23
N ALA A 61 -20.56 -4.39 1.33
CA ALA A 61 -20.16 -3.70 0.11
C ALA A 61 -20.25 -4.62 -1.11
N THR A 62 -20.63 -4.02 -2.25
CA THR A 62 -20.71 -4.73 -3.53
C THR A 62 -19.45 -4.48 -4.36
N CYS A 63 -18.80 -5.56 -4.81
CA CYS A 63 -17.65 -5.49 -5.69
C CYS A 63 -18.03 -4.93 -7.05
N ARG A 64 -17.34 -3.86 -7.50
CA ARG A 64 -17.56 -3.24 -8.82
C ARG A 64 -17.15 -4.12 -10.01
N ARG A 65 -16.33 -5.16 -9.76
CA ARG A 65 -15.83 -6.05 -10.82
C ARG A 65 -16.70 -7.28 -11.02
N CYS A 66 -17.01 -8.01 -9.95
CA CYS A 66 -17.76 -9.26 -10.04
C CYS A 66 -19.20 -9.18 -9.51
N GLY A 67 -19.62 -8.08 -8.89
CA GLY A 67 -20.97 -7.90 -8.34
C GLY A 67 -21.24 -8.66 -7.03
N ALA A 68 -20.29 -9.42 -6.51
CA ALA A 68 -20.43 -10.08 -5.21
C ALA A 68 -20.63 -9.04 -4.09
N THR A 69 -21.53 -9.33 -3.16
CA THR A 69 -21.81 -8.46 -2.01
C THR A 69 -21.46 -9.20 -0.73
N GLU A 70 -20.54 -8.66 0.07
CA GLU A 70 -20.03 -9.30 1.29
C GLU A 70 -19.77 -8.28 2.41
N PHE A 71 -19.87 -8.72 3.66
CA PHE A 71 -19.38 -7.95 4.82
C PHE A 71 -17.85 -8.00 4.84
N GLY A 72 -17.21 -7.03 5.49
CA GLY A 72 -15.76 -7.09 5.71
C GLY A 72 -14.93 -6.14 4.87
N SER A 73 -15.44 -5.57 3.77
CA SER A 73 -14.48 -5.01 2.82
C SER A 73 -15.00 -4.08 1.72
N ARG A 74 -14.77 -2.78 1.92
CA ARG A 74 -14.84 -1.76 0.83
C ARG A 74 -13.64 -1.74 -0.11
N LEU A 75 -12.50 -2.27 0.32
CA LEU A 75 -11.21 -2.13 -0.37
C LEU A 75 -10.71 -3.43 -1.00
N TYR A 76 -11.37 -4.54 -0.74
CA TYR A 76 -11.00 -5.87 -1.20
C TYR A 76 -12.25 -6.71 -1.49
N CYS A 77 -12.19 -7.62 -2.46
CA CYS A 77 -13.26 -8.58 -2.67
C CYS A 77 -12.74 -9.99 -2.35
N GLY A 78 -13.31 -10.64 -1.34
CA GLY A 78 -13.05 -12.03 -0.98
C GLY A 78 -13.44 -13.02 -2.08
N HIS A 79 -14.39 -12.67 -2.94
CA HIS A 79 -14.84 -13.54 -4.03
C HIS A 79 -13.91 -13.53 -5.25
N CYS A 80 -13.54 -12.36 -5.77
CA CYS A 80 -12.73 -12.23 -7.00
C CYS A 80 -11.30 -11.70 -6.78
N GLY A 81 -10.93 -11.35 -5.56
CA GLY A 81 -9.62 -10.83 -5.19
C GLY A 81 -9.36 -9.38 -5.61
N GLU A 82 -10.36 -8.68 -6.15
CA GLU A 82 -10.22 -7.29 -6.59
C GLU A 82 -9.87 -6.37 -5.40
N VAL A 83 -8.89 -5.48 -5.58
CA VAL A 83 -8.50 -4.47 -4.58
C VAL A 83 -8.90 -3.09 -5.08
N THR A 84 -9.85 -2.44 -4.40
CA THR A 84 -10.30 -1.09 -4.71
C THR A 84 -9.45 -0.05 -4.00
N GLN A 85 -8.93 0.93 -4.75
CA GLN A 85 -8.09 2.01 -4.23
C GLN A 85 -8.88 3.22 -3.70
N GLY A 86 -10.20 3.19 -3.84
CA GLY A 86 -11.05 4.24 -3.31
C GLY A 86 -12.53 3.88 -3.33
N PHE A 87 -13.30 4.64 -2.55
CA PHE A 87 -14.74 4.46 -2.37
C PHE A 87 -15.41 5.80 -2.05
N ALA A 88 -16.73 5.89 -2.22
CA ALA A 88 -17.48 7.12 -1.95
C ALA A 88 -17.70 7.31 -0.45
N CYS A 89 -17.54 8.55 0.03
CA CYS A 89 -17.88 8.91 1.40
C CYS A 89 -19.40 8.79 1.64
N ASP A 90 -19.80 8.21 2.77
CA ASP A 90 -21.20 8.02 3.16
C ASP A 90 -21.96 9.33 3.40
N HIS A 91 -21.25 10.42 3.67
CA HIS A 91 -21.83 11.73 3.94
C HIS A 91 -21.79 12.68 2.75
N CYS A 92 -20.61 12.92 2.19
CA CYS A 92 -20.43 13.95 1.15
C CYS A 92 -20.27 13.38 -0.26
N THR A 93 -20.31 12.05 -0.43
CA THR A 93 -20.13 11.31 -1.70
C THR A 93 -18.78 11.50 -2.40
N ALA A 94 -17.89 12.35 -1.87
CA ALA A 94 -16.54 12.52 -2.40
C ALA A 94 -15.76 11.19 -2.35
N THR A 95 -14.92 10.98 -3.35
CA THR A 95 -14.12 9.75 -3.44
C THR A 95 -12.95 9.80 -2.47
N ILE A 96 -12.95 8.91 -1.48
CA ILE A 96 -11.83 8.70 -0.56
C ILE A 96 -10.84 7.77 -1.24
N THR A 97 -9.60 8.22 -1.41
CA THR A 97 -8.51 7.44 -2.01
C THR A 97 -7.57 6.97 -0.90
N VAL A 98 -7.16 5.70 -0.92
CA VAL A 98 -6.42 5.03 0.18
C VAL A 98 -4.93 4.81 -0.17
N LEU A 99 -4.44 5.38 -1.27
CA LEU A 99 -3.07 5.24 -1.79
C LEU A 99 -2.02 6.11 -1.08
#